data_AF-A0A7J6D9W5-F1
#
_entry.id   AF-A0A7J6D9W5-F1
#
_cell.length_a   1.000
_cell.length_b   1.000
_cell.length_c   1.000
_cell.angle_alpha   90.00
_cell.angle_beta   90.00
_cell.angle_gamma   90.00
#
_symmetry.space_group_name_H-M   'P 1'
#
loop_
_entity.id
_entity.type
_entity.pdbx_description
1 polymer ?
#
loop_
_entity_poly.entity_id
_entity_poly.type
_entity_poly.pdbx_seq_one_letter_code
_entity_poly.pdbx_strand_id
1 'polypeptide(L)'
;MSAEREQLLDQVANVIRVFGDSLDQEPRFNDLVDGFARVADRQSFQMLVDKVFVGGITWGKIITLICVIGKTVAKILANSVPSIVSWTLDYFRDYLQNWICSRGGWPDLPLFWSHLPQWSTAGWPHRLETKQRCLRTVSGGPIK
;
A
#
# COMPACT_ATOMS: atom_id res chain seq x y z
N MET A 1 22.71 1.61 12.30
CA MET A 1 21.42 2.33 12.43
C MET A 1 20.91 2.96 11.13
N SER A 2 21.74 3.49 10.20
CA SER A 2 21.20 4.00 8.91
C SER A 2 20.82 2.89 7.92
N ALA A 3 21.65 1.84 7.80
CA ALA A 3 21.44 0.76 6.82
C ALA A 3 20.13 -0.02 7.02
N GLU A 4 19.78 -0.35 8.26
CA GLU A 4 18.51 -1.05 8.57
C GLU A 4 17.28 -0.17 8.26
N ARG A 5 17.39 1.14 8.50
CA ARG A 5 16.33 2.10 8.19
C ARG A 5 16.16 2.27 6.69
N GLU A 6 17.26 2.38 5.95
CA GLU A 6 17.27 2.43 4.49
C GLU A 6 16.69 1.15 3.89
N GLN A 7 17.10 -0.01 4.38
CA GLN A 7 16.56 -1.30 3.93
C GLN A 7 15.06 -1.42 4.19
N LEU A 8 14.56 -0.94 5.33
CA LEU A 8 13.13 -0.91 5.64
C LEU A 8 12.38 0.04 4.69
N LEU A 9 12.94 1.22 4.42
CA LEU A 9 12.35 2.19 3.49
C LEU A 9 12.27 1.63 2.07
N ASP A 10 13.32 0.96 1.59
CA ASP A 10 13.35 0.34 0.26
C ASP A 10 12.31 -0.77 0.11
N GLN A 11 12.15 -1.60 1.14
CA GLN A 11 11.13 -2.65 1.15
C GLN A 11 9.72 -2.08 1.07
N VAL A 12 9.43 -1.07 1.89
CA VAL A 12 8.14 -0.38 1.90
C VAL A 12 7.87 0.27 0.54
N ALA A 13 8.87 0.96 -0.03
CA ALA A 13 8.74 1.62 -1.32
C ALA A 13 8.47 0.63 -2.47
N ASN A 14 9.20 -0.49 -2.53
CA ASN A 14 9.01 -1.48 -3.59
C ASN A 14 7.59 -2.09 -3.57
N VAL A 15 7.05 -2.27 -2.38
CA VAL A 15 5.70 -2.80 -2.19
C VAL A 15 4.65 -1.81 -2.60
N ILE A 16 4.75 -0.57 -2.12
CA ILE A 16 3.85 0.50 -2.55
C ILE A 16 3.85 0.62 -4.07
N ARG A 17 5.00 0.45 -4.72
CA ARG A 17 5.12 0.45 -6.18
C ARG A 17 4.34 -0.69 -6.84
N VAL A 18 4.58 -1.94 -6.42
CA VAL A 18 3.89 -3.12 -7.00
C VAL A 18 2.38 -3.05 -6.79
N PHE A 19 1.95 -2.67 -5.59
CA PHE A 19 0.52 -2.49 -5.28
C PHE A 19 -0.09 -1.32 -6.04
N GLY A 20 0.63 -0.20 -6.12
CA GLY A 20 0.24 0.99 -6.87
C GLY A 20 0.01 0.69 -8.35
N ASP A 21 0.95 0.00 -9.00
CA ASP A 21 0.87 -0.39 -10.42
C ASP A 21 -0.36 -1.27 -10.70
N SER A 22 -0.75 -2.13 -9.76
CA SER A 22 -1.95 -2.96 -9.89
C SER A 22 -3.24 -2.18 -9.64
N LEU A 23 -3.25 -1.29 -8.65
CA LEU A 23 -4.40 -0.42 -8.36
C LEU A 23 -4.62 0.63 -9.46
N ASP A 24 -3.58 1.03 -10.17
CA ASP A 24 -3.66 1.91 -11.34
C ASP A 24 -4.55 1.37 -12.46
N GLN A 25 -4.66 0.04 -12.56
CA GLN A 25 -5.50 -0.63 -13.55
C GLN A 25 -6.97 -0.74 -13.13
N GLU A 26 -7.33 -0.36 -11.90
CA GLU A 26 -8.68 -0.50 -11.36
C GLU A 26 -9.45 0.84 -11.47
N PRO A 27 -10.53 0.90 -12.29
CA PRO A 27 -11.24 2.15 -12.52
C PRO A 27 -11.88 2.76 -11.27
N ARG A 28 -12.44 1.95 -10.36
CA ARG A 28 -13.10 2.48 -9.16
C ARG A 28 -12.10 3.13 -8.20
N PHE A 29 -10.88 2.63 -8.14
CA PHE A 29 -9.78 3.18 -7.38
C PHE A 29 -9.39 4.55 -7.94
N ASN A 30 -9.28 4.67 -9.26
CA ASN A 30 -9.00 5.95 -9.90
C ASN A 30 -10.16 6.95 -9.71
N ASP A 31 -11.42 6.51 -9.81
CA ASP A 31 -12.58 7.36 -9.50
C ASP A 31 -12.57 7.88 -8.06
N LEU A 32 -12.16 7.03 -7.11
CA LEU A 32 -12.02 7.39 -5.70
C LEU A 32 -10.89 8.41 -5.49
N VAL A 33 -9.75 8.21 -6.13
CA VAL A 33 -8.63 9.18 -6.13
C VAL A 33 -9.07 10.51 -6.73
N ASP A 34 -9.80 10.49 -7.84
CA ASP A 34 -10.25 11.67 -8.57
C ASP A 34 -11.29 12.46 -7.78
N GLY A 35 -12.26 11.76 -7.19
CA GLY A 35 -13.25 12.38 -6.31
C GLY A 35 -12.60 13.05 -5.10
N PHE A 36 -11.63 12.39 -4.47
CA PHE A 36 -10.92 12.98 -3.33
C PHE A 36 -10.02 14.15 -3.75
N ALA A 37 -9.29 14.03 -4.85
CA ALA A 37 -8.38 15.09 -5.34
C ALA A 37 -9.12 16.39 -5.74
N ARG A 38 -10.39 16.31 -6.15
CA ARG A 38 -11.19 17.51 -6.48
C ARG A 38 -11.53 18.37 -5.27
N VAL A 39 -11.63 17.78 -4.08
CA VAL A 39 -12.06 18.48 -2.87
C VAL A 39 -10.90 18.69 -1.91
N ALA A 40 -10.09 17.65 -1.67
CA ALA A 40 -8.85 17.72 -0.91
C ALA A 40 -8.96 18.37 0.49
N ASP A 41 -10.12 18.27 1.13
CA ASP A 41 -10.39 18.84 2.46
C ASP A 41 -10.47 17.78 3.57
N ARG A 42 -10.55 18.25 4.82
CA ARG A 42 -10.52 17.38 6.00
C ARG A 42 -11.74 16.48 6.10
N GLN A 43 -12.91 16.98 5.71
CA GLN A 43 -14.14 16.20 5.75
C GLN A 43 -14.10 15.05 4.72
N SER A 44 -13.61 15.33 3.52
CA SER A 44 -13.43 14.33 2.47
C SER A 44 -12.37 13.31 2.83
N PHE A 45 -11.31 13.72 3.53
CA PHE A 45 -10.31 12.80 4.08
C PHE A 45 -10.96 11.86 5.12
N GLN A 46 -11.82 12.38 6.00
CA GLN A 46 -12.53 11.58 6.99
C GLN A 46 -13.44 10.54 6.32
N MET A 47 -14.23 10.96 5.33
CA MET A 47 -15.06 10.04 4.54
C MET A 47 -14.24 8.99 3.78
N LEU A 48 -13.05 9.35 3.30
CA LEU A 48 -12.12 8.42 2.65
C LEU A 48 -11.68 7.33 3.62
N VAL A 49 -11.18 7.69 4.80
CA VAL A 49 -10.71 6.69 5.78
C VAL A 49 -11.84 5.81 6.30
N ASP A 50 -13.03 6.37 6.52
CA ASP A 50 -14.22 5.61 6.93
C ASP A 50 -14.61 4.56 5.88
N LYS A 51 -14.54 4.92 4.59
CA LYS A 51 -14.79 3.99 3.47
C LYS A 51 -13.71 2.92 3.36
N VAL A 52 -12.43 3.30 3.45
CA VAL A 52 -11.31 2.35 3.33
C VAL A 52 -11.34 1.32 4.47
N PHE A 53 -11.63 1.76 5.69
CA PHE A 53 -11.59 0.90 6.87
C PHE A 53 -12.94 0.33 7.29
N VAL A 54 -13.96 0.38 6.42
CA VAL A 54 -15.25 -0.28 6.67
C VAL A 54 -15.05 -1.78 6.94
N GLY A 55 -15.54 -2.28 8.08
CA GLY A 55 -15.32 -3.67 8.48
C GLY A 55 -13.92 -3.98 9.04
N GLY A 56 -13.16 -2.96 9.46
CA GLY A 56 -11.94 -3.11 10.25
C GLY A 56 -10.63 -2.95 9.48
N ILE A 57 -9.52 -2.91 10.24
CA ILE A 57 -8.17 -2.66 9.75
C ILE A 57 -7.53 -3.95 9.21
N THR A 58 -6.98 -3.88 7.99
CA THR A 58 -6.16 -4.93 7.38
C THR A 58 -4.93 -4.31 6.72
N TRP A 59 -3.86 -5.10 6.53
CA TRP A 59 -2.65 -4.64 5.84
C TRP A 59 -2.95 -4.12 4.43
N GLY A 60 -3.81 -4.81 3.68
CA GLY A 60 -4.26 -4.38 2.36
C GLY A 60 -4.89 -2.98 2.39
N LYS A 61 -5.75 -2.69 3.37
CA LYS A 61 -6.41 -1.38 3.50
C LYS A 61 -5.45 -0.25 3.89
N ILE A 62 -4.45 -0.55 4.73
CA ILE A 62 -3.38 0.40 5.06
C ILE A 62 -2.60 0.77 3.79
N ILE A 63 -2.22 -0.23 2.99
CA ILE A 63 -1.53 -0.01 1.71
C ILE A 63 -2.44 0.77 0.74
N THR A 64 -3.73 0.44 0.64
CA THR A 64 -4.69 1.19 -0.18
C THR A 64 -4.74 2.66 0.21
N LEU A 65 -4.84 3.00 1.50
CA LEU A 65 -4.82 4.39 1.93
C LEU A 65 -3.54 5.11 1.48
N ILE A 66 -2.38 4.50 1.67
CA ILE A 66 -1.09 5.07 1.24
C ILE A 66 -1.09 5.35 -0.27
N CYS A 67 -1.58 4.41 -1.09
CA CYS A 67 -1.67 4.57 -2.54
C CYS A 67 -2.65 5.68 -2.94
N VAL A 68 -3.82 5.79 -2.29
CA VAL A 68 -4.78 6.87 -2.56
C VAL A 68 -4.15 8.22 -2.28
N ILE A 69 -3.58 8.40 -1.08
CA ILE A 69 -2.96 9.67 -0.69
C ILE A 69 -1.78 10.02 -1.60
N GLY A 70 -0.91 9.05 -1.90
CA GLY A 70 0.23 9.24 -2.78
C GLY A 70 -0.17 9.73 -4.18
N LYS A 71 -1.20 9.11 -4.79
CA LYS A 71 -1.74 9.57 -6.07
C LYS A 71 -2.45 10.90 -5.97
N THR A 72 -3.23 11.14 -4.91
CA THR A 72 -3.93 12.41 -4.73
C THR A 72 -2.94 13.57 -4.63
N VAL A 73 -1.83 13.41 -3.91
CA VAL A 73 -0.77 14.43 -3.79
C VAL A 73 -0.21 14.83 -5.16
N ALA A 74 -0.14 13.90 -6.12
CA ALA A 74 0.29 14.20 -7.49
C ALA A 74 -0.75 14.97 -8.33
N LYS A 75 -2.00 15.09 -7.86
CA LYS A 75 -3.13 15.69 -8.60
C LYS A 75 -3.67 16.99 -8.00
N ILE A 76 -3.27 17.33 -6.77
CA ILE A 76 -3.75 18.53 -6.06
C ILE A 76 -2.76 19.70 -6.18
N LEU A 77 -3.24 20.89 -5.80
CA LEU A 77 -2.40 22.07 -5.68
C LEU A 77 -1.36 21.90 -4.56
N ALA A 78 -0.13 22.39 -4.79
CA ALA A 78 0.99 22.24 -3.87
C ALA A 78 0.72 22.79 -2.45
N ASN A 79 -0.13 23.83 -2.34
CA ASN A 79 -0.52 24.41 -1.05
C ASN A 79 -1.39 23.48 -0.18
N SER A 80 -2.06 22.49 -0.79
CA SER A 80 -2.96 21.56 -0.09
C SER A 80 -2.24 20.29 0.36
N VAL A 81 -1.05 20.02 -0.20
CA VAL A 81 -0.24 18.82 0.09
C VAL A 81 0.12 18.70 1.58
N PRO A 82 0.64 19.75 2.26
CA PRO A 82 1.01 19.64 3.67
C PRO A 82 -0.17 19.25 4.57
N SER A 83 -1.37 19.75 4.26
CA SER A 83 -2.58 19.45 5.03
C SER A 83 -2.98 17.99 4.90
N ILE A 84 -3.04 17.44 3.68
CA ILE A 84 -3.37 16.03 3.44
C ILE A 84 -2.34 15.11 4.11
N VAL A 85 -1.06 15.42 3.97
CA VAL A 85 0.02 14.63 4.59
C VAL A 85 -0.11 14.66 6.11
N SER A 86 -0.38 15.84 6.71
CA SER A 86 -0.59 15.97 8.15
C SER A 86 -1.76 15.12 8.63
N TRP A 87 -2.93 15.21 7.99
CA TRP A 87 -4.11 14.42 8.40
C TRP A 87 -3.86 12.92 8.25
N THR A 88 -3.13 12.52 7.22
CA THR A 88 -2.72 11.13 7.03
C THR A 88 -1.84 10.67 8.18
N LEU A 89 -0.80 11.42 8.53
CA LEU A 89 0.11 11.08 9.63
C LEU A 89 -0.61 11.06 10.99
N ASP A 90 -1.51 12.02 11.23
CA ASP A 90 -2.35 12.04 12.43
C ASP A 90 -3.21 10.78 12.51
N TYR A 91 -3.85 10.38 11.41
CA TYR A 91 -4.65 9.16 11.38
C TYR A 91 -3.80 7.89 11.63
N PHE A 92 -2.59 7.86 11.08
CA PHE A 92 -1.64 6.78 11.32
C PHE A 92 -1.29 6.66 12.80
N ARG A 93 -0.94 7.78 13.44
CA ARG A 93 -0.61 7.83 14.86
C ARG A 93 -1.80 7.43 15.74
N ASP A 94 -2.97 8.00 15.45
CA ASP A 94 -4.12 7.93 16.36
C ASP A 94 -4.88 6.60 16.23
N TYR A 95 -4.93 5.98 15.05
CA TYR A 95 -5.76 4.80 14.78
C TYR A 95 -4.99 3.56 14.30
N LEU A 96 -3.93 3.74 13.51
CA LEU A 96 -3.23 2.60 12.87
C LEU A 96 -2.03 2.11 13.67
N GLN A 97 -1.36 2.99 14.42
CA GLN A 97 -0.12 2.69 15.12
C GLN A 97 -0.28 1.51 16.09
N ASN A 98 -1.29 1.55 16.96
CA ASN A 98 -1.54 0.48 17.91
C ASN A 98 -1.81 -0.87 17.22
N TRP A 99 -2.58 -0.84 16.13
CA TRP A 99 -2.88 -2.05 15.35
C TRP A 99 -1.61 -2.62 14.69
N ILE A 100 -0.78 -1.75 14.10
CA ILE A 100 0.50 -2.12 13.48
C ILE A 100 1.44 -2.74 14.52
N CYS A 101 1.62 -2.07 15.66
CA CYS A 101 2.47 -2.56 16.74
C CYS A 101 1.98 -3.91 17.29
N SER A 102 0.66 -4.09 17.42
CA SER A 102 0.08 -5.37 17.89
C SER A 102 0.38 -6.56 16.98
N ARG A 103 0.77 -6.32 15.72
CA ARG A 103 1.15 -7.36 14.74
C ARG A 103 2.65 -7.53 14.56
N GLY A 104 3.46 -6.97 15.47
CA GLY A 104 4.92 -7.04 15.37
C GLY A 104 5.54 -5.98 14.47
N GLY A 105 4.80 -4.92 14.12
CA GLY A 105 5.28 -3.86 13.25
C GLY A 105 4.91 -4.08 11.78
N TRP A 106 5.62 -3.39 10.88
CA TRP A 106 5.40 -3.54 9.44
C TRP A 106 5.83 -4.94 9.00
N PRO A 107 5.00 -5.65 8.21
CA PRO A 107 5.30 -7.01 7.82
C PRO A 107 6.53 -7.01 6.91
N ASP A 108 7.35 -8.06 7.05
CA ASP A 108 8.45 -8.30 6.12
C ASP A 108 7.83 -8.74 4.79
N LEU A 109 7.84 -7.81 3.84
CA LEU A 109 6.92 -7.85 2.71
C LEU A 109 7.11 -9.05 1.77
N PRO A 110 8.33 -9.55 1.50
CA PRO A 110 8.51 -10.79 0.73
C PRO A 110 7.79 -12.01 1.33
N LEU A 111 7.68 -12.11 2.66
CA LEU A 111 7.01 -13.20 3.36
C LEU A 111 5.50 -12.95 3.54
N PHE A 112 5.08 -11.69 3.61
CA PHE A 112 3.67 -11.31 3.65
C PHE A 112 2.89 -11.88 2.45
N TRP A 113 3.51 -11.88 1.26
CA TRP A 113 2.90 -12.41 0.04
C TRP A 113 2.74 -13.92 0.02
N SER A 114 3.64 -14.68 0.64
CA SER A 114 3.58 -16.16 0.65
C SER A 114 2.52 -16.73 1.60
N HIS A 115 2.00 -15.92 2.52
CA HIS A 115 1.08 -16.36 3.57
C HIS A 115 -0.34 -15.76 3.47
N LEU A 116 -0.62 -14.94 2.45
CA LEU A 116 -1.97 -14.44 2.22
C LEU A 116 -2.89 -15.59 1.73
N PRO A 117 -4.06 -15.79 2.34
CA PRO A 117 -5.02 -16.79 1.86
C PRO A 117 -5.52 -16.43 0.45
N GLN A 118 -5.83 -17.45 -0.35
CA GLN A 118 -6.11 -17.33 -1.79
C GLN A 118 -7.30 -16.40 -2.13
N TRP A 119 -8.23 -16.17 -1.20
CA TRP A 119 -9.33 -15.21 -1.38
C TRP A 119 -8.86 -13.74 -1.34
N SER A 120 -7.73 -13.45 -0.70
CA SER A 120 -7.10 -12.11 -0.72
C SER A 120 -6.43 -11.80 -2.06
N THR A 121 -6.03 -12.84 -2.81
CA THR A 121 -5.39 -12.73 -4.13
C THR A 121 -6.38 -12.92 -5.30
N ALA A 122 -7.62 -13.34 -5.03
CA ALA A 122 -8.64 -13.67 -6.04
C ALA A 122 -9.11 -12.50 -6.92
N GLY A 123 -8.71 -11.24 -6.62
CA GLY A 123 -9.00 -10.05 -7.42
C GLY A 123 -7.80 -9.46 -8.17
N TRP A 124 -6.64 -10.11 -8.16
CA TRP A 124 -5.38 -9.52 -8.66
C TRP A 124 -5.00 -10.14 -10.02
N PRO A 125 -4.62 -9.33 -11.03
CA PRO A 125 -4.18 -9.87 -12.30
C PRO A 125 -2.94 -10.75 -12.10
N HIS A 126 -3.02 -11.96 -12.66
CA HIS A 126 -2.17 -13.14 -12.54
C HIS A 126 -0.68 -12.97 -12.98
N ARG A 127 -0.11 -11.76 -12.91
CA ARG A 127 1.20 -11.37 -13.45
C ARG A 127 2.34 -11.40 -12.42
N LEU A 128 2.24 -12.23 -11.38
CA LEU A 128 3.35 -12.44 -10.44
C LEU A 128 3.86 -13.89 -10.42
N GLU A 129 3.09 -14.84 -10.92
CA GLU A 129 3.54 -16.25 -11.01
C GLU A 129 4.62 -16.47 -12.09
N THR A 130 4.65 -15.64 -13.13
CA THR A 130 5.61 -15.79 -14.24
C THR A 130 7.03 -15.39 -13.86
N LYS A 131 7.24 -14.52 -12.86
CA LYS A 131 8.60 -14.14 -12.43
C LYS A 131 9.22 -15.10 -11.41
N GLN A 132 8.42 -15.78 -10.60
CA GLN A 132 8.93 -16.79 -9.65
C GLN A 132 9.34 -18.11 -10.32
N ARG A 133 8.81 -18.42 -11.52
CA ARG A 133 9.23 -19.60 -12.30
C ARG A 133 10.61 -19.40 -12.95
N CYS A 134 10.93 -18.20 -13.43
CA CYS A 134 12.24 -17.90 -14.02
C CYS A 134 13.39 -17.89 -12.99
N LEU A 135 13.12 -17.55 -11.72
CA LEU A 135 14.14 -17.53 -10.68
C LEU A 135 14.47 -18.92 -10.12
N ARG A 136 13.55 -19.89 -10.23
CA ARG A 136 13.80 -21.28 -9.82
C ARG A 136 14.60 -22.10 -10.83
N THR A 137 14.67 -21.67 -12.10
CA THR A 137 15.46 -22.36 -13.13
C THR A 137 16.93 -21.90 -13.19
N VAL A 138 17.33 -20.87 -12.46
CA VAL A 138 18.69 -20.29 -12.53
C VAL A 138 19.59 -20.69 -11.35
N SER A 139 19.05 -21.33 -10.29
CA SER A 139 19.88 -21.76 -9.13
C SER A 139 20.20 -23.25 -9.07
N GLY A 140 19.99 -24.00 -10.15
CA GLY A 140 20.26 -25.44 -10.21
C GLY A 140 21.42 -25.78 -11.13
N GLY A 141 22.67 -25.59 -10.67
CA GLY A 141 23.82 -26.30 -11.22
C GLY A 141 24.35 -27.31 -10.20
N PRO A 142 25.25 -28.24 -10.58
CA PRO A 142 25.31 -29.07 -11.78
C PRO A 142 25.16 -30.57 -11.42
N ILE A 143 24.83 -31.44 -12.37
CA ILE A 143 25.00 -32.90 -12.18
C ILE A 143 25.73 -33.46 -13.40
N LYS A 144 26.97 -33.93 -13.14
CA LYS A 144 27.90 -34.77 -13.93
C LYS A 144 27.76 -34.82 -15.45
#